data_AF-A0A257M496-F1
#
_entry.id   AF-A0A257M496-F1
#
_cell.length_a   1.000
_cell.length_b   1.000
_cell.length_c   1.000
_cell.angle_alpha   90.00
_cell.angle_beta   90.00
_cell.angle_gamma   90.00
#
_symmetry.space_group_name_H-M   'P 1'
#
loop_
_entity.id
_entity.type
_entity.pdbx_description
1 polymer ?
#
loop_
_entity_poly.entity_id
_entity_poly.type
_entity_poly.pdbx_seq_one_letter_code
_entity_poly.pdbx_strand_id
1 'polypeptide(L)'
;MTFPTNEGKSFADSLFVMGGRPVIEALKQPPVSTRQAMHPGEKVVPVKLEIPVEPLLDESAGELGLRSWLAAHDQAAEIAAAWQGDRYCLFADGETLGVVWDIRFTSSEVADRWLAEASGIVTRGFGLAEPPQVGKPVTTASGRSVLVHRIDPTTVRFANAASMETLNKLAR
;
A
#
# COMPACT_ATOMS: atom_id res chain seq x y z
N MET A 1 11.95 15.72 -4.37
CA MET A 1 11.34 15.52 -5.71
C MET A 1 9.87 15.21 -5.51
N THR A 2 8.97 15.73 -6.35
CA THR A 2 7.52 15.59 -6.19
C THR A 2 6.91 14.88 -7.39
N PHE A 3 5.75 14.26 -7.22
CA PHE A 3 5.07 13.53 -8.29
C PHE A 3 4.86 14.37 -9.58
N PRO A 4 4.41 15.63 -9.52
CA PRO A 4 4.17 16.42 -10.73
C PRO A 4 5.43 16.66 -11.58
N THR A 5 6.62 16.74 -10.96
CA THR A 5 7.86 17.07 -11.68
C THR A 5 8.50 15.88 -12.36
N ASN A 6 8.28 14.67 -11.84
CA ASN A 6 8.89 13.45 -12.36
C ASN A 6 7.84 12.59 -13.06
N GLU A 7 7.00 11.92 -12.30
CA GLU A 7 6.06 10.92 -12.82
C GLU A 7 4.96 11.54 -13.67
N GLY A 8 4.38 12.66 -13.22
CA GLY A 8 3.36 13.38 -13.99
C GLY A 8 3.89 13.90 -15.32
N LYS A 9 5.14 14.40 -15.33
CA LYS A 9 5.80 14.83 -16.56
C LYS A 9 6.14 13.65 -17.46
N SER A 10 6.76 12.59 -16.92
CA SER A 10 7.09 11.38 -17.67
C SER A 10 5.86 10.76 -18.33
N PHE A 11 4.71 10.77 -17.64
CA PHE A 11 3.42 10.36 -18.20
C PHE A 11 3.03 11.23 -19.39
N ALA A 12 3.01 12.56 -19.23
CA ALA A 12 2.64 13.49 -20.30
C ALA A 12 3.59 13.39 -21.51
N ASP A 13 4.90 13.27 -21.27
CA ASP A 13 5.90 13.07 -22.32
C ASP A 13 5.65 11.75 -23.07
N SER A 14 5.35 10.66 -22.34
CA SER A 14 5.04 9.36 -22.95
C SER A 14 3.81 9.43 -23.84
N LEU A 15 2.74 10.10 -23.40
CA LEU A 15 1.55 10.32 -24.23
C LEU A 15 1.88 11.13 -25.49
N PHE A 16 2.72 12.17 -25.37
CA PHE A 16 3.12 13.00 -26.50
C PHE A 16 3.90 12.20 -27.55
N VAL A 17 4.83 11.33 -27.11
CA VAL A 17 5.58 10.42 -27.99
C VAL A 17 4.66 9.43 -28.72
N MET A 18 3.60 8.95 -28.06
CA MET A 18 2.59 8.08 -28.69
C MET A 18 1.68 8.83 -29.69
N GLY A 19 1.72 10.16 -29.72
CA GLY A 19 1.02 11.02 -30.68
C GLY A 19 -0.16 11.80 -30.09
N GLY A 20 -0.74 12.70 -30.89
CA GLY A 20 -1.78 13.62 -30.41
C GLY A 20 -3.09 12.96 -29.96
N ARG A 21 -3.45 11.79 -30.52
CA ARG A 21 -4.68 11.09 -30.14
C ARG A 21 -4.62 10.51 -28.71
N PRO A 22 -3.57 9.76 -28.30
CA PRO A 22 -3.36 9.37 -26.90
C PRO A 22 -3.45 10.51 -25.88
N VAL A 23 -2.89 11.69 -26.19
CA VAL A 23 -2.97 12.87 -25.32
C VAL A 23 -4.43 13.31 -25.12
N ILE A 24 -5.18 13.46 -26.21
CA ILE A 24 -6.60 13.88 -26.15
C ILE A 24 -7.44 12.87 -25.37
N GLU A 25 -7.21 11.57 -25.59
CA GLU A 25 -7.94 10.53 -24.88
C GLU A 25 -7.63 10.53 -23.37
N ALA A 26 -6.37 10.71 -22.98
CA ALA A 26 -6.00 10.83 -21.57
C ALA A 26 -6.57 12.10 -20.89
N LEU A 27 -6.80 13.20 -21.63
CA LEU A 27 -7.50 14.38 -21.09
C LEU A 27 -8.99 14.12 -20.84
N LYS A 28 -9.62 13.29 -21.68
CA LYS A 28 -11.03 12.88 -21.50
C LYS A 28 -11.17 11.82 -20.41
N GLN A 29 -10.18 10.96 -20.29
CA GLN A 29 -10.13 9.83 -19.36
C GLN A 29 -8.78 9.86 -18.62
N PRO A 30 -8.64 10.75 -17.63
CA PRO A 30 -7.40 10.86 -16.87
C PRO A 30 -7.14 9.56 -16.09
N PRO A 31 -5.86 9.26 -15.78
CA PRO A 31 -5.53 8.14 -14.92
C PRO A 31 -6.20 8.32 -13.55
N VAL A 32 -6.82 7.26 -13.05
CA VAL A 32 -7.51 7.23 -11.75
C VAL A 32 -6.63 6.64 -10.64
N SER A 33 -5.39 6.26 -10.97
CA SER A 33 -4.39 5.78 -10.02
C SER A 33 -2.99 6.18 -10.43
N THR A 34 -2.07 6.21 -9.47
CA THR A 34 -0.66 6.49 -9.75
C THR A 34 -0.03 5.39 -10.59
N ARG A 35 -0.51 4.15 -10.52
CA ARG A 35 -0.07 3.07 -11.41
C ARG A 35 -0.36 3.39 -12.87
N GLN A 36 -1.57 3.82 -13.18
CA GLN A 36 -1.94 4.18 -14.56
C GLN A 36 -1.12 5.36 -15.09
N ALA A 37 -0.75 6.30 -14.21
CA ALA A 37 0.14 7.40 -14.57
C ALA A 37 1.61 6.92 -14.78
N MET A 38 2.10 6.00 -13.95
CA MET A 38 3.47 5.48 -14.02
C MET A 38 3.70 4.47 -15.15
N HIS A 39 2.64 3.76 -15.57
CA HIS A 39 2.69 2.72 -16.60
C HIS A 39 1.72 3.03 -17.74
N PRO A 40 1.98 4.09 -18.54
CA PRO A 40 1.09 4.48 -19.63
C PRO A 40 0.92 3.35 -20.64
N GLY A 41 -0.33 3.01 -20.95
CA GLY A 41 -0.69 1.91 -21.86
C GLY A 41 -1.10 0.62 -21.14
N GLU A 42 -0.80 0.46 -19.85
CA GLU A 42 -1.38 -0.60 -19.04
C GLU A 42 -2.84 -0.30 -18.72
N LYS A 43 -3.74 -1.22 -19.08
CA LYS A 43 -5.15 -1.17 -18.66
C LYS A 43 -5.32 -1.83 -17.30
N VAL A 44 -4.68 -1.29 -16.28
CA VAL A 44 -4.86 -1.80 -14.90
C VAL A 44 -5.97 -1.00 -14.23
N VAL A 45 -7.04 -1.70 -13.84
CA VAL A 45 -8.10 -1.13 -13.00
C VAL A 45 -7.77 -1.50 -11.56
N PRO A 46 -7.59 -0.53 -10.65
CA PRO A 46 -7.34 -0.83 -9.24
C PRO A 46 -8.44 -1.71 -8.65
N VAL A 47 -8.03 -2.78 -7.98
CA VAL A 47 -8.93 -3.65 -7.22
C VAL A 47 -9.38 -2.90 -5.98
N LYS A 48 -10.70 -2.74 -5.84
CA LYS A 48 -11.29 -2.19 -4.62
C LYS A 48 -11.21 -3.24 -3.51
N LEU A 49 -10.60 -2.87 -2.39
CA LEU A 49 -10.53 -3.69 -1.18
C LEU A 49 -11.50 -3.14 -0.13
N GLU A 50 -12.07 -4.03 0.67
CA GLU A 50 -12.95 -3.69 1.79
C GLU A 50 -12.25 -4.05 3.10
N ILE A 51 -12.18 -3.08 4.02
CA ILE A 51 -11.58 -3.28 5.34
C ILE A 51 -12.71 -3.43 6.36
N PRO A 52 -12.68 -4.42 7.25
CA PRO A 52 -13.77 -4.71 8.20
C PRO A 52 -13.74 -3.78 9.41
N VAL A 53 -13.67 -2.47 9.19
CA VAL A 53 -13.76 -1.41 10.23
C VAL A 53 -14.64 -0.28 9.73
N GLU A 54 -15.26 0.46 10.65
CA GLU A 54 -15.91 1.73 10.31
C GLU A 54 -14.83 2.82 10.15
N PRO A 55 -14.62 3.37 8.95
CA PRO A 55 -13.52 4.29 8.72
C PRO A 55 -13.86 5.72 9.14
N LEU A 56 -12.94 6.36 9.84
CA LEU A 56 -12.88 7.82 9.98
C LEU A 56 -12.21 8.47 8.76
N LEU A 57 -11.26 7.75 8.13
CA LEU A 57 -10.66 8.08 6.85
C LEU A 57 -10.60 6.80 6.02
N ASP A 58 -10.91 6.91 4.73
CA ASP A 58 -10.93 5.78 3.81
C ASP A 58 -10.29 6.17 2.46
N GLU A 59 -9.00 5.84 2.29
CA GLU A 59 -8.19 6.32 1.18
C GLU A 59 -7.39 5.23 0.47
N SER A 60 -6.80 5.58 -0.68
CA SER A 60 -5.80 4.76 -1.38
C SER A 60 -4.47 5.51 -1.39
N ALA A 61 -3.38 4.84 -1.03
CA ALA A 61 -2.04 5.42 -1.14
C ALA A 61 -1.48 5.24 -2.56
N GLY A 62 -2.01 4.27 -3.31
CA GLY A 62 -1.59 3.94 -4.67
C GLY A 62 -0.17 3.38 -4.76
N GLU A 63 0.25 3.05 -5.98
CA GLU A 63 1.63 2.62 -6.27
C GLU A 63 2.66 3.65 -5.78
N LEU A 64 2.38 4.95 -5.90
CA LEU A 64 3.30 5.99 -5.44
C LEU A 64 3.50 5.94 -3.93
N GLY A 65 2.41 5.84 -3.16
CA GLY A 65 2.48 5.78 -1.71
C GLY A 65 3.23 4.55 -1.23
N LEU A 66 2.98 3.39 -1.84
CA LEU A 66 3.74 2.17 -1.56
C LEU A 66 5.23 2.34 -1.89
N ARG A 67 5.56 2.90 -3.07
CA ARG A 67 6.96 3.16 -3.46
C ARG A 67 7.65 4.12 -2.51
N SER A 68 6.96 5.15 -2.05
CA SER A 68 7.47 6.09 -1.05
C SER A 68 7.72 5.43 0.30
N TRP A 69 6.82 4.54 0.73
CA TRP A 69 7.01 3.80 1.98
C TRP A 69 8.20 2.82 1.91
N LEU A 70 8.41 2.23 0.74
CA LEU A 70 9.50 1.31 0.46
C LEU A 70 10.84 1.98 0.12
N ALA A 71 10.92 3.31 0.03
CA ALA A 71 12.04 4.01 -0.62
C ALA A 71 13.45 3.68 -0.07
N ALA A 72 13.56 3.16 1.15
CA ALA A 72 14.82 2.73 1.75
C ALA A 72 15.25 1.29 1.37
N HIS A 73 14.51 0.61 0.49
CA HIS A 73 14.71 -0.80 0.14
C HIS A 73 15.08 -1.00 -1.33
N ASP A 74 15.99 -1.93 -1.60
CA ASP A 74 16.51 -2.18 -2.95
C ASP A 74 15.44 -2.71 -3.91
N GLN A 75 14.44 -3.43 -3.41
CA GLN A 75 13.32 -3.99 -4.21
C GLN A 75 12.09 -3.08 -4.29
N ALA A 76 12.19 -1.84 -3.79
CA ALA A 76 11.05 -0.92 -3.68
C ALA A 76 10.29 -0.71 -4.98
N ALA A 77 11.03 -0.48 -6.07
CA ALA A 77 10.45 -0.21 -7.38
C ALA A 77 9.71 -1.44 -7.94
N GLU A 78 10.31 -2.63 -7.84
CA GLU A 78 9.69 -3.86 -8.34
C GLU A 78 8.43 -4.26 -7.57
N ILE A 79 8.48 -4.15 -6.23
CA ILE A 79 7.33 -4.48 -5.39
C ILE A 79 6.19 -3.47 -5.63
N ALA A 80 6.50 -2.17 -5.69
CA ALA A 80 5.50 -1.15 -5.96
C ALA A 80 4.89 -1.28 -7.36
N ALA A 81 5.70 -1.59 -8.37
CA ALA A 81 5.25 -1.82 -9.74
C ALA A 81 4.40 -3.08 -9.93
N ALA A 82 4.19 -3.87 -8.87
CA ALA A 82 3.25 -4.99 -8.85
C ALA A 82 1.97 -4.70 -8.07
N TRP A 83 1.77 -3.45 -7.61
CA TRP A 83 0.53 -2.99 -6.98
C TRP A 83 -0.67 -3.18 -7.90
N GLN A 84 -1.76 -3.70 -7.35
CA GLN A 84 -3.05 -3.89 -8.05
C GLN A 84 -4.20 -3.12 -7.41
N GLY A 85 -4.01 -2.56 -6.22
CA GLY A 85 -5.06 -1.92 -5.44
C GLY A 85 -4.66 -1.88 -3.98
N ASP A 86 -5.11 -0.86 -3.25
CA ASP A 86 -4.95 -0.79 -1.81
C ASP A 86 -6.12 -0.05 -1.15
N ARG A 87 -6.26 -0.26 0.16
CA ARG A 87 -7.14 0.57 0.98
C ARG A 87 -6.48 0.86 2.32
N TYR A 88 -6.42 2.14 2.66
CA TYR A 88 -5.84 2.67 3.88
C TYR A 88 -6.98 3.28 4.71
N CYS A 89 -7.27 2.67 5.85
CA CYS A 89 -8.33 3.12 6.76
C CYS A 89 -7.73 3.60 8.08
N LEU A 90 -8.11 4.81 8.49
CA LEU A 90 -8.02 5.22 9.90
C LEU A 90 -9.37 4.95 10.55
N PHE A 91 -9.36 4.40 11.75
CA PHE A 91 -10.58 4.05 12.49
C PHE A 91 -10.43 4.38 13.97
N ALA A 92 -11.56 4.56 14.66
CA ALA A 92 -11.56 4.75 16.10
C ALA A 92 -11.20 3.45 16.83
N ASP A 93 -10.23 3.51 17.74
CA ASP A 93 -9.83 2.39 18.59
C ASP A 93 -9.76 2.85 20.05
N GLY A 94 -10.93 2.82 20.70
CA GLY A 94 -11.15 3.44 22.00
C GLY A 94 -10.97 4.96 21.94
N GLU A 95 -10.10 5.49 22.79
CA GLU A 95 -9.73 6.93 22.81
C GLU A 95 -8.57 7.27 21.87
N THR A 96 -8.14 6.32 21.03
CA THR A 96 -7.03 6.51 20.09
C THR A 96 -7.45 6.17 18.66
N LEU A 97 -6.53 6.35 17.72
CA LEU A 97 -6.71 5.94 16.33
C LEU A 97 -6.01 4.62 16.05
N GLY A 98 -6.69 3.74 15.31
CA GLY A 98 -6.10 2.60 14.65
C GLY A 98 -5.88 2.89 13.16
N VAL A 99 -4.98 2.13 12.55
CA VAL A 99 -4.77 2.14 11.10
C VAL A 99 -4.75 0.71 10.57
N VAL A 100 -5.40 0.49 9.43
CA VAL A 100 -5.28 -0.73 8.62
C VAL A 100 -4.94 -0.32 7.20
N TRP A 101 -4.01 -1.04 6.59
CA TRP A 101 -3.66 -0.88 5.19
C TRP A 101 -3.58 -2.25 4.51
N ASP A 102 -4.53 -2.50 3.62
CA ASP A 102 -4.54 -3.68 2.77
C ASP A 102 -3.97 -3.34 1.41
N ILE A 103 -3.05 -4.17 0.92
CA ILE A 103 -2.39 -3.97 -0.36
C ILE A 103 -2.45 -5.28 -1.15
N ARG A 104 -2.98 -5.20 -2.37
CA ARG A 104 -3.05 -6.33 -3.30
C ARG A 104 -1.95 -6.23 -4.36
N PHE A 105 -1.35 -7.36 -4.67
CA PHE A 105 -0.29 -7.50 -5.66
C PHE A 105 -0.71 -8.36 -6.84
N THR A 106 0.07 -8.33 -7.92
CA THR A 106 -0.14 -9.16 -9.12
C THR A 106 0.02 -10.65 -8.86
N SER A 107 0.84 -11.06 -7.88
CA SER A 107 1.12 -12.47 -7.62
C SER A 107 1.47 -12.73 -6.15
N SER A 108 1.42 -14.01 -5.77
CA SER A 108 1.83 -14.48 -4.44
C SER A 108 3.29 -14.23 -4.14
N GLU A 109 4.14 -14.40 -5.14
CA GLU A 109 5.60 -14.28 -5.00
C GLU A 109 5.98 -12.83 -4.66
N VAL A 110 5.31 -11.86 -5.30
CA VAL A 110 5.51 -10.44 -4.96
C VAL A 110 5.00 -10.15 -3.55
N ALA A 111 3.81 -10.65 -3.21
CA ALA A 111 3.25 -10.43 -1.89
C ALA A 111 4.11 -11.04 -0.77
N ASP A 112 4.79 -12.15 -1.02
CA ASP A 112 5.76 -12.75 -0.09
C ASP A 112 7.03 -11.90 0.04
N ARG A 113 7.55 -11.34 -1.07
CA ARG A 113 8.65 -10.36 -1.02
C ARG A 113 8.26 -9.13 -0.20
N TRP A 114 7.06 -8.59 -0.44
CA TRP A 114 6.52 -7.48 0.32
C TRP A 114 6.41 -7.81 1.82
N LEU A 115 5.88 -8.97 2.16
CA LEU A 115 5.72 -9.41 3.55
C LEU A 115 7.04 -9.45 4.33
N ALA A 116 8.12 -9.89 3.67
CA ALA A 116 9.47 -9.87 4.24
C ALA A 116 9.95 -8.43 4.51
N GLU A 117 9.77 -7.52 3.55
CA GLU A 117 10.17 -6.11 3.70
C GLU A 117 9.33 -5.37 4.74
N ALA A 118 8.01 -5.57 4.75
CA ALA A 118 7.08 -5.02 5.72
C ALA A 118 7.49 -5.39 7.15
N SER A 119 7.86 -6.65 7.38
CA SER A 119 8.32 -7.11 8.69
C SER A 119 9.57 -6.36 9.14
N GLY A 120 10.53 -6.13 8.23
CA GLY A 120 11.73 -5.33 8.51
C GLY A 120 11.42 -3.85 8.79
N ILE A 121 10.49 -3.25 8.04
CA ILE A 121 10.02 -1.87 8.26
C ILE A 121 9.37 -1.74 9.63
N VAL A 122 8.50 -2.67 10.01
CA VAL A 122 7.83 -2.67 11.32
C VAL A 122 8.84 -2.82 12.45
N THR A 123 9.82 -3.71 12.29
CA THR A 123 10.89 -3.90 13.28
C THR A 123 11.62 -2.59 13.57
N ARG A 124 12.06 -1.88 12.52
CA ARG A 124 12.78 -0.61 12.66
C ARG A 124 11.88 0.53 13.12
N GLY A 125 10.68 0.64 12.53
CA GLY A 125 9.74 1.72 12.81
C GLY A 125 9.19 1.71 14.23
N PHE A 126 9.08 0.53 14.84
CA PHE A 126 8.59 0.37 16.22
C PHE A 126 9.67 -0.06 17.23
N GLY A 127 10.93 -0.15 16.80
CA GLY A 127 12.06 -0.51 17.67
C GLY A 127 11.95 -1.91 18.28
N LEU A 128 11.45 -2.88 17.52
CA LEU A 128 11.34 -4.28 17.97
C LEU A 128 12.73 -4.95 17.93
N ALA A 129 12.97 -5.85 18.89
CA ALA A 129 14.22 -6.62 18.94
C ALA A 129 14.33 -7.65 17.81
N GLU A 130 13.20 -8.23 17.42
CA GLU A 130 13.10 -9.23 16.36
C GLU A 130 11.93 -8.90 15.42
N PRO A 131 12.00 -9.35 14.16
CA PRO A 131 10.88 -9.22 13.24
C PRO A 131 9.60 -9.89 13.75
N PRO A 132 8.43 -9.25 13.63
CA PRO A 132 7.17 -9.86 14.02
C PRO A 132 6.93 -11.11 13.17
N GLN A 133 6.47 -12.17 13.84
CA GLN A 133 6.02 -13.35 13.11
C GLN A 133 4.76 -13.00 12.30
N VAL A 134 4.78 -13.30 11.01
CA VAL A 134 3.62 -13.13 10.12
C VAL A 134 2.37 -13.75 10.74
N GLY A 135 1.27 -13.00 10.73
CA GLY A 135 -0.02 -13.48 11.27
C GLY A 135 -0.13 -13.41 12.80
N LYS A 136 0.93 -13.02 13.52
CA LYS A 136 0.89 -12.86 14.97
C LYS A 136 1.08 -11.39 15.34
N PRO A 137 0.09 -10.78 16.00
CA PRO A 137 0.24 -9.42 16.50
C PRO A 137 1.36 -9.35 17.55
N VAL A 138 2.06 -8.22 17.62
CA VAL A 138 3.10 -7.94 18.63
C VAL A 138 2.83 -6.60 19.29
N THR A 139 3.10 -6.51 20.59
CA THR A 139 3.04 -5.25 21.34
C THR A 139 4.39 -4.55 21.28
N THR A 140 4.37 -3.29 20.91
CA THR A 140 5.53 -2.40 20.80
C THR A 140 5.83 -1.72 22.14
N ALA A 141 7.01 -1.12 22.28
CA ALA A 141 7.41 -0.42 23.51
C ALA A 141 6.50 0.78 23.85
N SER A 142 5.81 1.36 22.86
CA SER A 142 4.85 2.46 23.06
C SER A 142 3.46 1.97 23.52
N GLY A 143 3.29 0.66 23.75
CA GLY A 143 2.01 0.07 24.12
C GLY A 143 1.06 -0.16 22.94
N ARG A 144 1.45 0.18 21.71
CA ARG A 144 0.69 -0.12 20.49
C ARG A 144 0.86 -1.58 20.11
N SER A 145 -0.18 -2.18 19.55
CA SER A 145 -0.10 -3.49 18.92
C SER A 145 0.01 -3.33 17.40
N VAL A 146 0.85 -4.14 16.75
CA VAL A 146 1.03 -4.16 15.29
C VAL A 146 0.92 -5.57 14.73
N LEU A 147 0.38 -5.70 13.52
CA LEU A 147 0.20 -6.95 12.80
C LEU A 147 0.58 -6.77 11.33
N VAL A 148 1.33 -7.74 10.81
CA VAL A 148 1.55 -7.93 9.37
C VAL A 148 1.08 -9.34 9.03
N HIS A 149 0.15 -9.49 8.10
CA HIS A 149 -0.31 -10.84 7.70
C HIS A 149 -0.87 -10.90 6.27
N ARG A 150 -1.05 -12.12 5.80
CA ARG A 150 -1.74 -12.43 4.54
C ARG A 150 -3.24 -12.53 4.79
N ILE A 151 -4.04 -11.83 4.00
CA ILE A 151 -5.49 -12.01 3.94
C ILE A 151 -5.82 -13.12 2.94
N ASP A 152 -5.14 -13.08 1.79
CA ASP A 152 -5.23 -14.05 0.71
C ASP A 152 -3.85 -14.20 0.02
N PRO A 153 -3.67 -15.12 -0.95
CA PRO A 153 -2.39 -15.33 -1.63
C PRO A 153 -1.81 -14.11 -2.33
N THR A 154 -2.55 -13.02 -2.53
CA THR A 154 -2.09 -11.80 -3.21
C THR A 154 -2.23 -10.53 -2.37
N THR A 155 -2.90 -10.60 -1.22
CA THR A 155 -3.20 -9.44 -0.38
C THR A 155 -2.48 -9.51 0.96
N VAL A 156 -1.79 -8.44 1.33
CA VAL A 156 -1.11 -8.27 2.61
C VAL A 156 -1.77 -7.14 3.38
N ARG A 157 -2.02 -7.37 4.66
CA ARG A 157 -2.53 -6.39 5.63
C ARG A 157 -1.42 -5.96 6.56
N PHE A 158 -1.27 -4.65 6.70
CA PHE A 158 -0.59 -4.01 7.83
C PHE A 158 -1.65 -3.39 8.74
N ALA A 159 -1.57 -3.64 10.04
CA ALA A 159 -2.46 -3.02 11.02
C ALA A 159 -1.68 -2.56 12.26
N ASN A 160 -2.10 -1.43 12.81
CA ASN A 160 -1.59 -0.86 14.06
C ASN A 160 -2.76 -0.34 14.87
N ALA A 161 -2.93 -0.86 16.07
CA ALA A 161 -4.05 -0.56 16.97
C ALA A 161 -3.54 -0.36 18.41
N ALA A 162 -4.39 0.15 19.30
CA ALA A 162 -4.12 0.30 20.72
C ALA A 162 -4.11 -1.03 21.47
N SER A 163 -4.84 -2.04 20.97
CA SER A 163 -4.97 -3.32 21.66
C SER A 163 -4.80 -4.54 20.75
N MET A 164 -4.33 -5.64 21.35
CA MET A 164 -4.28 -6.95 20.72
C MET A 164 -5.68 -7.46 20.38
N GLU A 165 -6.70 -7.11 21.16
CA GLU A 165 -8.08 -7.52 20.89
C GLU A 165 -8.57 -6.96 19.54
N THR A 166 -8.30 -5.68 19.30
CA THR A 166 -8.61 -5.03 18.02
C THR A 166 -7.88 -5.71 16.87
N LEU A 167 -6.58 -6.00 17.00
CA LEU A 167 -5.85 -6.70 15.95
C LEU A 167 -6.29 -8.14 15.71
N ASN A 168 -6.69 -8.87 16.76
CA ASN A 168 -7.20 -10.23 16.61
C ASN A 168 -8.53 -10.29 15.84
N LYS A 169 -9.33 -9.22 15.87
CA LYS A 169 -10.52 -9.09 15.02
C LYS A 169 -10.14 -8.85 13.56
N LEU A 170 -9.05 -8.10 13.33
CA LEU A 170 -8.51 -7.79 12.00
C LEU A 170 -7.66 -8.91 11.40
N ALA A 171 -7.22 -9.88 12.19
CA ALA A 171 -6.42 -11.03 11.73
C ALA A 171 -7.27 -12.16 11.10
N ARG A 172 -8.59 -12.06 11.18
CA ARG A 172 -9.57 -13.02 10.63
C ARG A 172 -9.97 -12.63 9.22
#